data_AF-A0A967UNN2-F1
#
_entry.id   AF-A0A967UNN2-F1
#
_cell.length_a   1.000
_cell.length_b   1.000
_cell.length_c   1.000
_cell.angle_alpha   90.00
_cell.angle_beta   90.00
_cell.angle_gamma   90.00
#
_symmetry.space_group_name_H-M   'P 1'
#
loop_
_entity.id
_entity.type
_entity.pdbx_description
1 polymer ?
#
loop_
_entity_poly.entity_id
_entity_poly.type
_entity_poly.pdbx_seq_one_letter_code
_entity_poly.pdbx_strand_id
1 'polypeptide(L)'
;MENPARLLDYTASALTDDGLALITTPNPFYLGQFITILGRSRPTVNPEHVAFYDPITFAALVERSPLEIVEMRWLTPSFPALWNSRRRLVKKVVSPALHRLGGPIRRRRPYLNSDFGALVRRRAGAAPAAGDVDLRAARVIAFHRGG
;
A
#
# COMPACT_ATOMS: atom_id res chain seq x y z
N MET A 1 14.39 -2.40 -5.13
CA MET A 1 14.25 -1.24 -6.03
C MET A 1 15.00 -0.07 -5.43
N GLU A 2 16.05 0.39 -6.09
CA GLU A 2 16.98 1.37 -5.50
C GLU A 2 16.49 2.82 -5.64
N ASN A 3 15.82 3.17 -6.75
CA ASN A 3 15.30 4.50 -6.98
C ASN A 3 13.83 4.47 -7.45
N PRO A 4 12.86 4.78 -6.57
CA PRO A 4 11.44 4.73 -6.89
C PRO A 4 11.01 5.87 -7.84
N ALA A 5 11.70 7.01 -7.84
CA ALA A 5 11.35 8.14 -8.69
C ALA A 5 11.64 7.81 -10.16
N ARG A 6 12.79 7.18 -10.44
CA ARG A 6 13.14 6.69 -11.78
C ARG A 6 12.13 5.69 -12.34
N LEU A 7 11.55 4.84 -11.48
CA LEU A 7 10.47 3.95 -11.92
C LEU A 7 9.27 4.77 -12.41
N LEU A 8 8.84 5.78 -11.64
CA LEU A 8 7.68 6.60 -12.00
C LEU A 8 7.94 7.41 -13.27
N ASP A 9 9.15 7.94 -13.45
CA ASP A 9 9.53 8.64 -14.68
C ASP A 9 9.50 7.70 -15.89
N TYR A 10 10.06 6.49 -15.74
CA TYR A 10 10.00 5.47 -16.79
C TYR A 10 8.56 5.08 -17.10
N THR A 11 7.74 4.83 -16.09
CA THR A 11 6.32 4.51 -16.26
C THR A 11 5.62 5.63 -17.02
N ALA A 12 5.83 6.90 -16.64
CA ALA A 12 5.24 8.03 -17.34
C ALA A 12 5.65 8.09 -18.83
N SER A 13 6.92 7.79 -19.13
CA SER A 13 7.43 7.78 -20.51
C SER A 13 6.87 6.63 -21.35
N ALA A 14 6.54 5.49 -20.71
CA ALA A 14 6.02 4.30 -21.38
C ALA A 14 4.50 4.35 -21.63
N LEU A 15 3.77 5.26 -20.98
CA LEU A 15 2.32 5.39 -21.15
C LEU A 15 1.95 6.14 -22.44
N THR A 16 0.82 5.79 -23.04
CA THR A 16 0.11 6.68 -23.98
C THR A 16 -0.60 7.80 -23.22
N ASP A 17 -1.15 8.80 -23.92
CA ASP A 17 -1.82 9.94 -23.26
C ASP A 17 -3.06 9.51 -22.45
N ASP A 18 -3.80 8.51 -22.93
CA ASP A 18 -4.91 7.88 -22.19
C ASP A 18 -4.49 6.61 -21.42
N GLY A 19 -3.18 6.35 -21.35
CA GLY A 19 -2.62 5.15 -20.74
C GLY A 19 -2.76 5.14 -19.22
N LEU A 20 -3.03 3.96 -18.66
CA LEU A 20 -3.09 3.71 -17.23
C LEU A 20 -2.02 2.68 -16.83
N ALA A 21 -1.39 2.91 -15.67
CA ALA A 21 -0.53 1.94 -15.02
C ALA A 21 -1.09 1.56 -13.65
N LEU A 22 -1.01 0.28 -13.30
CA LEU A 22 -1.30 -0.22 -11.96
C LEU A 22 0.02 -0.44 -11.22
N ILE A 23 0.22 0.28 -10.11
CA ILE A 23 1.36 0.10 -9.23
C ILE A 23 0.86 -0.51 -7.91
N THR A 24 1.38 -1.67 -7.55
CA THR A 24 1.06 -2.32 -6.28
C THR A 24 2.18 -2.13 -5.27
N THR A 25 1.80 -1.91 -4.02
CA THR A 25 2.74 -1.56 -2.96
C THR A 25 2.37 -2.31 -1.67
N PRO A 26 3.33 -3.03 -1.05
CA PRO A 26 3.11 -3.60 0.27
C PRO A 26 2.85 -2.52 1.32
N ASN A 27 1.80 -2.66 2.13
CA ASN A 27 1.50 -1.67 3.17
C ASN A 27 2.28 -2.00 4.46
N PRO A 28 3.23 -1.15 4.91
CA PRO A 28 4.00 -1.42 6.14
C PRO A 28 3.13 -1.44 7.40
N PHE A 29 1.96 -0.80 7.37
CA PHE A 29 1.05 -0.70 8.52
C PHE A 29 -0.03 -1.79 8.56
N TYR A 30 0.00 -2.74 7.62
CA TYR A 30 -0.97 -3.81 7.58
C TYR A 30 -1.07 -4.54 8.93
N LEU A 31 -2.29 -4.66 9.47
CA LEU A 31 -2.54 -5.27 10.78
C LEU A 31 -1.96 -6.68 10.89
N GLY A 32 -1.99 -7.46 9.80
CA GLY A 32 -1.43 -8.81 9.81
C GLY A 32 0.09 -8.82 9.97
N GLN A 33 0.79 -7.83 9.41
CA GLN A 33 2.22 -7.63 9.61
C GLN A 33 2.52 -7.20 11.04
N PHE A 34 1.74 -6.27 11.61
CA PHE A 34 1.86 -5.87 13.00
C PHE A 34 1.73 -7.06 13.98
N ILE A 35 0.70 -7.90 13.80
CA ILE A 35 0.54 -9.13 14.62
C ILE A 35 1.71 -10.09 14.41
N THR A 36 2.23 -10.20 13.18
CA THR A 36 3.40 -11.03 12.89
C THR A 36 4.66 -10.51 13.60
N ILE A 37 4.84 -9.19 13.67
CA ILE A 37 5.92 -8.55 14.43
C ILE A 37 5.79 -8.87 15.92
N LEU A 38 4.60 -8.70 16.51
CA LEU A 38 4.37 -9.05 17.92
C LEU A 38 4.70 -10.52 18.21
N GLY A 39 4.30 -11.44 17.32
CA GLY A 39 4.55 -12.86 17.50
C GLY A 39 5.98 -13.33 17.21
N ARG A 40 6.82 -12.51 16.55
CA ARG A 40 8.16 -12.92 16.08
C ARG A 40 9.29 -11.97 16.46
N SER A 41 8.96 -10.85 17.09
CA SER A 41 9.90 -9.77 17.43
C SER A 41 10.66 -9.21 16.23
N ARG A 42 10.16 -9.38 15.01
CA ARG A 42 10.76 -8.82 13.78
C ARG A 42 9.74 -8.72 12.63
N PRO A 43 9.89 -7.75 11.71
CA PRO A 43 9.09 -7.70 10.50
C PRO A 43 9.46 -8.84 9.54
N THR A 44 8.49 -9.31 8.76
CA THR A 44 8.70 -10.25 7.65
C THR A 44 8.73 -9.44 6.36
N VAL A 45 9.90 -9.26 5.77
CA VAL A 45 10.14 -8.37 4.63
C VAL A 45 11.06 -9.12 3.66
N ASN A 46 10.85 -8.93 2.37
CA ASN A 46 11.74 -9.44 1.34
C ASN A 46 13.14 -8.80 1.48
N PRO A 47 14.26 -9.56 1.50
CA PRO A 47 15.60 -9.02 1.72
C PRO A 47 16.03 -7.93 0.72
N GLU A 48 15.49 -7.90 -0.50
CA GLU A 48 15.78 -6.86 -1.50
C GLU A 48 14.95 -5.57 -1.33
N HIS A 49 14.02 -5.52 -0.38
CA HIS A 49 13.32 -4.27 -0.07
C HIS A 49 14.25 -3.33 0.71
N VAL A 50 14.49 -2.16 0.12
CA VAL A 50 15.31 -1.10 0.71
C VAL A 50 14.47 0.04 1.29
N ALA A 51 13.17 0.07 1.03
CA ALA A 51 12.25 1.11 1.48
C ALA A 51 10.82 0.57 1.65
N PHE A 52 10.04 1.26 2.49
CA PHE A 52 8.59 1.07 2.62
C PHE A 52 7.85 2.27 2.09
N TYR A 53 6.70 2.01 1.47
CA TYR A 53 5.75 3.03 1.05
C TYR A 53 4.38 2.65 1.59
N ASP A 54 3.87 3.50 2.48
CA ASP A 54 2.46 3.51 2.81
C ASP A 54 1.70 4.37 1.80
N PRO A 55 0.36 4.38 1.80
CA PRO A 55 -0.41 5.18 0.83
C PRO A 55 -0.10 6.69 0.85
N ILE A 56 0.24 7.27 2.01
CA ILE A 56 0.56 8.70 2.13
C ILE A 56 1.93 9.00 1.54
N THR A 57 2.95 8.22 1.90
CA THR A 57 4.30 8.40 1.37
C THR A 57 4.38 8.04 -0.12
N PHE A 58 3.61 7.05 -0.57
CA PHE A 58 3.43 6.75 -1.99
C PHE A 58 2.76 7.91 -2.74
N ALA A 59 1.67 8.47 -2.21
CA ALA A 59 1.02 9.63 -2.82
C ALA A 59 1.97 10.82 -2.92
N ALA A 60 2.77 11.09 -1.88
CA ALA A 60 3.77 12.14 -1.90
C ALA A 60 4.88 11.89 -2.93
N LEU A 61 5.27 10.63 -3.17
CA LEU A 61 6.20 10.26 -4.23
C LEU A 61 5.59 10.52 -5.62
N VAL A 62 4.34 10.10 -5.86
CA VAL A 62 3.65 10.31 -7.14
C VAL A 62 3.37 11.78 -7.43
N GLU A 63 3.06 12.60 -6.41
CA GLU A 63 2.90 14.05 -6.58
C GLU A 63 4.14 14.74 -7.13
N ARG A 64 5.32 14.16 -6.93
CA ARG A 64 6.61 14.67 -7.40
C ARG A 64 7.04 14.08 -8.74
N SER A 65 6.21 13.23 -9.35
CA SER A 65 6.49 12.63 -10.65
C SER A 65 5.56 13.21 -11.74
N PRO A 66 5.83 12.89 -13.02
CA PRO A 66 4.93 13.24 -14.12
C PRO A 66 3.59 12.48 -14.13
N LEU A 67 3.31 11.70 -13.10
CA LEU A 67 2.07 10.92 -12.95
C LEU A 67 1.10 11.60 -12.00
N GLU A 68 -0.15 11.15 -12.04
CA GLU A 68 -1.15 11.42 -11.02
C GLU A 68 -1.92 10.16 -10.65
N ILE A 69 -2.37 10.08 -9.40
CA ILE A 69 -3.19 8.97 -8.90
C ILE A 69 -4.63 9.20 -9.33
N VAL A 70 -5.16 8.27 -10.11
CA VAL A 70 -6.57 8.22 -10.50
C VAL A 70 -7.38 7.60 -9.37
N GLU A 71 -6.88 6.49 -8.83
CA GLU A 71 -7.60 5.68 -7.86
C GLU A 71 -6.63 4.88 -6.99
N MET A 72 -7.02 4.62 -5.73
CA MET A 72 -6.33 3.66 -4.87
C MET A 72 -7.31 2.65 -4.27
N ARG A 73 -6.90 1.38 -4.27
CA ARG A 73 -7.69 0.28 -3.73
C ARG A 73 -6.85 -0.60 -2.83
N TRP A 74 -7.45 -1.08 -1.74
CA TRP A 74 -6.87 -2.14 -0.95
C TRP A 74 -6.98 -3.47 -1.69
N LEU A 75 -5.89 -4.20 -1.76
CA LEU A 75 -5.83 -5.51 -2.39
C LEU A 75 -6.30 -6.57 -1.40
N THR A 76 -6.86 -7.67 -1.90
CA THR A 76 -7.15 -8.82 -1.03
C THR A 76 -5.83 -9.32 -0.42
N PRO A 77 -5.72 -9.44 0.92
CA PRO A 77 -4.47 -9.84 1.54
C PRO A 77 -4.02 -11.23 1.07
N SER A 78 -2.87 -11.29 0.41
CA SER A 78 -2.24 -12.55 -0.01
C SER A 78 -1.63 -13.32 1.17
N PHE A 79 -1.31 -12.62 2.27
CA PHE A 79 -0.57 -13.16 3.40
C PHE A 79 -1.23 -12.77 4.74
N PRO A 80 -2.07 -13.62 5.35
CA PRO A 80 -2.62 -13.34 6.67
C PRO A 80 -1.55 -13.37 7.77
N ALA A 81 -1.86 -12.81 8.94
CA ALA A 81 -0.94 -12.79 10.08
C ALA A 81 -0.38 -14.20 10.36
N LEU A 82 0.93 -14.35 10.57
CA LEU A 82 1.57 -15.63 10.91
C LEU A 82 1.39 -16.76 9.85
N TRP A 83 1.09 -16.43 8.58
CA TRP A 83 0.84 -17.42 7.51
C TRP A 83 1.97 -18.45 7.29
N ASN A 84 3.22 -18.03 7.49
CA ASN A 84 4.44 -18.85 7.37
C ASN A 84 4.91 -19.43 8.72
N SER A 85 4.03 -19.54 9.71
CA SER A 85 4.34 -20.22 10.97
C SER A 85 4.64 -21.70 10.74
N ARG A 86 5.69 -22.22 11.38
CA ARG A 86 6.03 -23.66 11.36
C ARG A 86 5.02 -24.51 12.14
N ARG A 87 4.24 -23.90 13.04
CA ARG A 87 3.23 -24.60 13.85
C ARG A 87 1.92 -24.72 13.06
N ARG A 88 1.54 -25.96 12.70
CA ARG A 88 0.33 -26.26 11.90
C ARG A 88 -0.96 -25.67 12.48
N LEU A 89 -1.12 -25.72 13.81
CA LEU A 89 -2.29 -25.15 14.51
C LEU A 89 -2.36 -23.63 14.34
N VAL A 90 -1.22 -22.92 14.47
CA VAL A 90 -1.16 -21.47 14.28
C VAL A 90 -1.56 -21.11 12.85
N LYS A 91 -1.03 -21.83 11.86
CA LYS A 91 -1.32 -21.58 10.44
C LYS A 91 -2.78 -21.85 10.08
N LYS A 92 -3.38 -22.94 10.59
CA LYS A 92 -4.73 -23.38 10.18
C LYS A 92 -5.87 -22.77 10.99
N VAL A 93 -5.62 -22.37 12.24
CA VAL A 93 -6.69 -21.93 13.15
C VAL A 93 -6.47 -20.49 13.58
N VAL A 94 -5.30 -20.19 14.17
CA VAL A 94 -5.04 -18.88 14.77
C VAL A 94 -4.97 -17.78 13.71
N SER A 95 -4.22 -17.99 12.62
CA SER A 95 -4.04 -17.02 11.54
C SER A 95 -5.37 -16.62 10.86
N PRO A 96 -6.25 -17.56 10.43
CA PRO A 96 -7.56 -17.21 9.92
C PRO A 96 -8.48 -16.51 10.93
N ALA A 97 -8.44 -16.94 12.19
CA ALA A 97 -9.25 -16.32 13.25
C ALA A 97 -8.85 -14.85 13.47
N LEU A 98 -7.55 -14.56 13.58
CA LEU A 98 -7.02 -13.19 13.68
C LEU A 98 -7.41 -12.34 12.48
N HIS A 99 -7.35 -12.90 11.26
CA HIS A 99 -7.74 -12.17 10.06
C HIS A 99 -9.23 -11.76 10.09
N ARG A 100 -10.12 -12.67 10.53
CA ARG A 100 -11.57 -12.41 10.69
C ARG A 100 -11.83 -11.39 11.78
N LEU A 101 -11.24 -11.57 12.96
CA LEU A 101 -11.41 -10.69 14.11
C LEU A 101 -10.82 -9.28 13.89
N GLY A 102 -9.79 -9.16 13.03
CA GLY A 102 -9.23 -7.87 12.63
C GLY A 102 -10.11 -7.05 11.68
N GLY A 103 -11.15 -7.65 11.09
CA GLY A 103 -12.02 -6.99 10.11
C GLY A 103 -12.64 -5.67 10.58
N PRO A 104 -13.32 -5.62 11.74
CA PRO A 104 -13.87 -4.39 12.29
C PRO A 104 -12.83 -3.30 12.54
N ILE A 105 -11.63 -3.69 12.99
CA ILE A 105 -10.52 -2.75 13.22
C ILE A 105 -10.09 -2.12 11.89
N ARG A 106 -9.87 -2.93 10.86
CA ARG A 106 -9.49 -2.45 9.52
C ARG A 106 -10.54 -1.51 8.92
N ARG A 107 -11.83 -1.80 9.11
CA ARG A 107 -12.93 -0.92 8.65
C ARG A 107 -12.94 0.44 9.36
N ARG A 108 -12.64 0.47 10.67
CA ARG A 108 -12.56 1.71 11.46
C ARG A 108 -11.25 2.47 11.25
N ARG A 109 -10.17 1.76 10.89
CA ARG A 109 -8.82 2.28 10.72
C ARG A 109 -8.26 1.85 9.35
N PRO A 110 -8.63 2.54 8.26
CA PRO A 110 -8.31 2.12 6.90
C PRO A 110 -6.83 1.87 6.64
N TYR A 111 -5.92 2.63 7.25
CA TYR A 111 -4.47 2.45 7.09
C TYR A 111 -3.94 1.09 7.59
N LEU A 112 -4.70 0.40 8.45
CA LEU A 112 -4.34 -0.94 8.93
C LEU A 112 -4.77 -2.06 7.97
N ASN A 113 -5.33 -1.70 6.82
CA ASN A 113 -5.71 -2.65 5.80
C ASN A 113 -4.48 -3.24 5.08
N SER A 114 -4.71 -4.18 4.18
CA SER A 114 -3.68 -4.89 3.41
C SER A 114 -2.87 -3.98 2.49
N ASP A 115 -2.09 -4.59 1.61
CA ASP A 115 -1.40 -3.93 0.51
C ASP A 115 -2.38 -3.15 -0.37
N PHE A 116 -1.88 -2.17 -1.11
CA PHE A 116 -2.71 -1.33 -1.97
C PHE A 116 -2.21 -1.32 -3.41
N GLY A 117 -3.16 -1.14 -4.32
CA GLY A 117 -2.90 -0.82 -5.72
C GLY A 117 -3.28 0.64 -5.98
N ALA A 118 -2.42 1.35 -6.69
CA ALA A 118 -2.68 2.68 -7.20
C ALA A 118 -2.75 2.63 -8.72
N LEU A 119 -3.88 3.08 -9.25
CA LEU A 119 -4.03 3.34 -10.68
C LEU A 119 -3.51 4.76 -10.95
N VAL A 120 -2.54 4.87 -11.84
CA VAL A 120 -1.88 6.14 -12.18
C VAL A 120 -1.94 6.38 -13.68
N ARG A 121 -1.93 7.66 -14.06
CA ARG A 121 -1.84 8.11 -15.46
C ARG A 121 -0.86 9.24 -15.61
N ARG A 122 -0.51 9.57 -16.85
CA ARG A 122 0.27 10.77 -17.16
C ARG A 122 -0.51 12.02 -16.76
N ARG A 123 0.17 12.93 -16.08
CA ARG A 123 -0.39 14.23 -15.67
C ARG A 123 -0.42 15.17 -16.88
N ALA A 124 -1.54 15.86 -17.08
CA ALA A 124 -1.71 16.81 -18.19
C ALA A 124 -1.08 18.20 -17.97
N GLY A 125 -0.55 18.49 -16.78
CA GLY A 125 -0.04 19.81 -16.40
C GLY A 125 1.07 19.76 -15.35
N ALA A 126 1.47 20.93 -14.84
CA ALA A 126 2.54 21.03 -13.84
C ALA A 126 2.21 20.25 -12.56
N ALA A 127 3.25 19.73 -11.90
CA ALA A 127 3.12 19.10 -10.60
C ALA A 127 2.53 20.11 -9.58
N PRO A 128 1.68 19.67 -8.65
CA PRO A 128 1.14 20.56 -7.63
C PRO A 128 2.27 20.96 -6.69
N ALA A 129 2.16 22.13 -6.06
CA ALA A 129 3.00 22.44 -4.91
C ALA A 129 2.85 21.33 -3.86
N ALA A 130 3.92 21.05 -3.12
CA ALA A 130 3.90 20.04 -2.06
C ALA A 130 2.74 20.35 -1.10
N GLY A 131 1.67 19.55 -1.18
CA GLY A 131 0.48 19.73 -0.37
C GLY A 131 0.70 19.45 1.11
N ASP A 132 -0.29 19.81 1.92
CA ASP A 132 -0.38 19.45 3.33
C ASP A 132 -0.50 17.91 3.49
N VAL A 133 0.21 17.34 4.47
CA VAL A 133 0.13 15.92 4.81
C VAL A 133 -1.29 15.52 5.19
N ASP A 134 -2.03 16.37 5.89
CA ASP A 134 -3.39 16.08 6.33
C ASP A 134 -4.37 16.03 5.14
N LEU A 135 -4.16 16.89 4.15
CA LEU A 135 -4.93 16.85 2.90
C LEU A 135 -4.64 15.58 2.10
N ARG A 136 -3.38 15.11 2.07
CA ARG A 136 -3.04 13.80 1.47
C ARG A 136 -3.71 12.66 2.20
N ALA A 137 -3.65 12.66 3.52
CA ALA A 137 -4.28 11.65 4.35
C ALA A 137 -5.79 11.59 4.07
N ALA A 138 -6.46 12.74 4.02
CA ALA A 138 -7.88 12.82 3.67
C ALA A 138 -8.18 12.26 2.27
N ARG A 139 -7.37 12.57 1.26
CA ARG A 139 -7.51 12.02 -0.11
C ARG A 139 -7.34 10.51 -0.15
N VAL A 140 -6.30 9.98 0.49
CA VAL A 140 -6.05 8.54 0.62
C VAL A 140 -7.26 7.84 1.24
N ILE A 141 -7.82 8.38 2.32
CA ILE A 141 -9.01 7.82 2.97
C ILE A 141 -10.25 7.96 2.07
N ALA A 142 -10.39 9.04 1.32
CA ALA A 142 -11.52 9.22 0.41
C ALA A 142 -11.57 8.10 -0.65
N PHE A 143 -10.42 7.71 -1.21
CA PHE A 143 -10.33 6.56 -2.13
C PHE A 143 -10.81 5.25 -1.48
N HIS A 144 -10.60 5.07 -0.18
CA HIS A 144 -11.10 3.90 0.53
C HIS A 144 -12.63 3.86 0.62
N ARG A 145 -13.31 5.02 0.67
CA ARG A 145 -14.77 5.11 0.86
C ARG A 145 -15.57 5.10 -0.44
N GLY A 146 -14.94 5.34 -1.60
CA GLY A 146 -15.58 5.39 -2.92
C GLY A 146 -15.69 4.03 -3.63
N GLY A 147 -15.97 2.94 -2.92
CA GLY A 147 -16.12 1.59 -3.46
C GLY A 147 -17.29 0.84 -2.86
#